data_AF-A0A2N1RQ13-F1
#
_entry.id   AF-A0A2N1RQ13-F1
#
_cell.length_a   1.000
_cell.length_b   1.000
_cell.length_c   1.000
_cell.angle_alpha   90.00
_cell.angle_beta   90.00
_cell.angle_gamma   90.00
#
_symmetry.space_group_name_H-M   'P 1'
#
loop_
_entity.id
_entity.type
_entity.pdbx_description
1 polymer ?
#
loop_
_entity_poly.entity_id
_entity_poly.type
_entity_poly.pdbx_seq_one_letter_code
_entity_poly.pdbx_strand_id
1 'polypeptide(L)'
;MNQVISEILKDAKDPDLFRESLLKIDGDFDFGMDSMVSLGEVYCELYPDSVSHGDSAQVQIGYRIVRISIVEVLVRNMDNELKRRYREMFTNISSIKEQMAEIVSTLGMDEAVRIHKEIDSRIKGLKVEIDQMESSIIKERFTGGITVFYNILYLMKKTLNIT
;
A
#
# COMPACT_ATOMS: atom_id res chain seq x y z
N MET A 1 13.67 4.75 15.34
CA MET A 1 13.51 6.21 15.19
C MET A 1 12.65 6.34 13.96
N ASN A 2 11.37 6.70 14.12
CA ASN A 2 10.40 6.59 13.04
C ASN A 2 10.84 7.49 11.88
N GLN A 3 11.09 6.93 10.70
CA GLN A 3 11.54 7.72 9.56
C GLN A 3 10.34 8.44 8.92
N VAL A 4 10.59 9.63 8.37
CA VAL A 4 9.57 10.43 7.70
C VAL A 4 9.50 10.00 6.24
N ILE A 5 8.36 9.47 5.82
CA ILE A 5 8.20 8.86 4.49
C ILE A 5 8.44 9.84 3.34
N SER A 6 8.14 11.12 3.53
CA SER A 6 8.38 12.18 2.54
C SER A 6 9.88 12.40 2.29
N GLU A 7 10.71 12.38 3.34
CA GLU A 7 12.17 12.51 3.19
C GLU A 7 12.76 11.29 2.48
N ILE A 8 12.25 10.08 2.77
CA ILE A 8 12.67 8.87 2.05
C ILE A 8 12.38 9.00 0.55
N LEU A 9 11.20 9.50 0.17
CA LEU A 9 10.87 9.75 -1.24
C LEU A 9 11.78 10.82 -1.85
N LYS A 10 12.03 11.90 -1.11
CA LYS A 10 12.86 13.03 -1.56
C LYS A 10 14.30 12.62 -1.84
N ASP A 11 14.85 11.69 -1.05
CA ASP A 11 16.18 11.13 -1.24
C ASP A 11 16.20 10.14 -2.41
N ALA A 12 15.20 9.26 -2.49
CA ALA A 12 15.12 8.24 -3.54
C ALA A 12 14.84 8.82 -4.93
N LYS A 13 13.96 9.82 -5.03
CA LYS A 13 13.52 10.53 -6.27
C LYS A 13 12.91 9.63 -7.36
N ASP A 14 12.76 8.35 -7.09
CA ASP A 14 12.27 7.33 -8.00
C ASP A 14 11.47 6.27 -7.23
N PRO A 15 10.34 5.75 -7.76
CA PRO A 15 9.51 4.80 -7.05
C PRO A 15 10.19 3.45 -6.74
N ASP A 16 11.10 2.97 -7.59
CA ASP A 16 11.81 1.71 -7.34
C ASP A 16 12.83 1.89 -6.22
N LEU A 17 13.62 2.97 -6.26
CA LEU A 17 14.53 3.32 -5.16
C LEU A 17 13.78 3.62 -3.86
N PHE A 18 12.60 4.23 -3.95
CA PHE A 18 11.74 4.48 -2.81
C PHE A 18 11.28 3.17 -2.17
N ARG A 19 10.80 2.22 -2.99
CA ARG A 19 10.43 0.88 -2.51
C ARG A 19 11.59 0.18 -1.82
N GLU A 20 12.78 0.17 -2.43
CA GLU A 20 13.98 -0.42 -1.82
C GLU A 20 14.32 0.23 -0.48
N SER A 21 14.14 1.54 -0.37
CA SER A 21 14.40 2.29 0.87
C SER A 21 13.41 1.90 1.97
N LEU A 22 12.11 1.76 1.64
CA LEU A 22 11.11 1.27 2.60
C LEU A 22 11.38 -0.17 3.05
N LEU A 23 11.85 -1.03 2.15
CA LEU A 23 12.23 -2.41 2.49
C LEU A 23 13.42 -2.47 3.46
N LYS A 24 14.42 -1.58 3.29
CA LYS A 24 15.60 -1.52 4.18
C LYS A 24 15.24 -1.14 5.62
N ILE A 25 14.16 -0.38 5.81
CA ILE A 25 13.65 0.00 7.12
C ILE A 25 12.50 -0.90 7.58
N ASP A 26 12.23 -1.99 6.86
CA ASP A 26 11.15 -2.94 7.14
C ASP A 26 9.76 -2.30 7.34
N GLY A 27 9.52 -1.19 6.64
CA GLY A 27 8.29 -0.41 6.76
C GLY A 27 8.14 0.38 8.07
N ASP A 28 9.22 0.61 8.81
CA ASP A 28 9.24 1.42 10.04
C ASP A 28 9.25 2.93 9.73
N PHE A 29 8.10 3.43 9.29
CA PHE A 29 7.85 4.84 9.04
C PHE A 29 6.49 5.29 9.58
N ASP A 30 6.38 6.59 9.84
CA ASP A 30 5.09 7.20 10.18
C ASP A 30 4.22 7.35 8.93
N PHE A 31 2.93 7.03 9.08
CA PHE A 31 1.97 7.03 7.99
C PHE A 31 0.59 7.51 8.42
N GLY A 32 0.56 8.55 9.26
CA GLY A 32 -0.66 9.30 9.55
C GLY A 32 -0.99 10.32 8.47
N MET A 33 -2.10 11.04 8.65
CA MET A 33 -2.59 12.04 7.70
C MET A 33 -1.53 13.08 7.31
N ASP A 34 -0.80 13.65 8.28
CA ASP A 34 0.27 14.62 8.02
C ASP A 34 1.37 14.01 7.15
N SER A 35 1.76 12.76 7.43
CA SER A 35 2.76 12.04 6.64
C SER A 35 2.27 11.78 5.20
N MET A 36 0.98 11.47 5.02
CA MET A 36 0.37 11.28 3.69
C MET A 36 0.34 12.58 2.89
N VAL A 37 0.00 13.71 3.54
CA VAL A 37 0.03 15.04 2.92
C VAL A 37 1.45 15.39 2.51
N SER A 38 2.43 15.32 3.43
CA SER A 38 3.82 15.63 3.12
C SER A 38 4.42 14.73 2.05
N LEU A 39 4.05 13.44 2.01
CA LEU A 39 4.45 12.55 0.91
C LEU A 39 3.90 13.03 -0.44
N GLY A 40 2.63 13.43 -0.46
CA GLY A 40 1.96 13.95 -1.63
C GLY A 40 2.57 15.26 -2.13
N GLU A 41 2.95 16.15 -1.22
CA GLU A 41 3.64 17.42 -1.54
C GLU A 41 4.99 17.14 -2.22
N VAL A 42 5.84 16.31 -1.62
CA VAL A 42 7.13 15.92 -2.21
C VAL A 42 6.94 15.26 -3.58
N TYR A 43 5.95 14.39 -3.73
CA TYR A 43 5.62 13.81 -5.02
C TYR A 43 5.23 14.88 -6.06
N CYS A 44 4.38 15.85 -5.72
CA CYS A 44 3.97 16.93 -6.62
C CYS A 44 5.15 17.82 -7.01
N GLU A 45 6.11 18.04 -6.10
CA GLU A 45 7.35 18.78 -6.39
C GLU A 45 8.27 18.02 -7.36
N LEU A 46 8.43 16.71 -7.16
CA LEU A 46 9.26 15.86 -8.03
C LEU A 46 8.64 15.65 -9.41
N TYR A 47 7.31 15.69 -9.51
CA TYR A 47 6.55 15.37 -10.72
C TYR A 47 5.42 16.40 -10.99
N PRO A 48 5.78 17.64 -11.40
CA PRO A 48 4.82 18.74 -11.50
C PRO A 48 3.76 18.56 -12.60
N ASP A 49 4.04 17.82 -13.68
CA ASP A 49 3.06 17.60 -14.75
C ASP A 49 1.90 16.69 -14.30
N SER A 50 2.08 15.98 -13.19
CA SER A 50 1.02 15.18 -12.58
C SER A 50 -0.13 15.98 -11.98
N VAL A 51 0.10 17.28 -11.76
CA VAL A 51 -0.87 18.26 -11.26
C VAL A 51 -1.66 18.87 -12.41
N SER A 52 -1.01 19.06 -13.56
CA SER A 52 -1.54 19.77 -14.72
C SER A 52 -2.31 18.87 -15.69
N HIS A 53 -1.96 17.58 -15.78
CA HIS A 53 -2.54 16.65 -16.74
C HIS A 53 -2.92 15.32 -16.09
N GLY A 54 -4.24 15.09 -15.94
CA GLY A 54 -4.82 13.94 -15.22
C GLY A 54 -4.47 12.55 -15.75
N ASP A 55 -4.02 12.44 -17.01
CA ASP A 55 -3.64 11.17 -17.66
C ASP A 55 -2.12 11.07 -17.96
N SER A 56 -1.29 11.94 -17.39
CA SER A 56 0.16 11.88 -17.63
C SER A 56 0.79 10.63 -17.02
N ALA A 57 1.93 10.19 -17.57
CA ALA A 57 2.74 9.13 -16.99
C ALA A 57 3.12 9.41 -15.53
N GLN A 58 3.23 10.69 -15.16
CA GLN A 58 3.53 11.12 -13.80
C GLN A 58 2.37 10.88 -12.82
N VAL A 59 1.11 10.91 -13.28
CA VAL A 59 -0.03 10.50 -12.44
C VAL A 59 0.07 9.03 -12.04
N GLN A 60 0.52 8.17 -12.96
CA GLN A 60 0.74 6.75 -12.67
C GLN A 60 1.88 6.54 -11.66
N ILE A 61 2.91 7.39 -11.71
CA ILE A 61 3.98 7.41 -10.70
C ILE A 61 3.40 7.74 -9.32
N GLY A 62 2.50 8.72 -9.21
CA GLY A 62 1.84 9.06 -7.93
C GLY A 62 1.06 7.90 -7.35
N TYR A 63 0.23 7.22 -8.16
CA TYR A 63 -0.46 6.01 -7.72
C TYR A 63 0.51 4.90 -7.30
N ARG A 64 1.63 4.75 -7.99
CA ARG A 64 2.66 3.76 -7.68
C ARG A 64 3.29 4.04 -6.32
N ILE A 65 3.68 5.27 -6.04
CA ILE A 65 4.27 5.70 -4.76
C ILE A 65 3.30 5.43 -3.61
N VAL A 66 2.05 5.88 -3.74
CA VAL A 66 0.99 5.64 -2.74
C VAL A 66 0.81 4.15 -2.48
N ARG A 67 0.73 3.32 -3.52
CA ARG A 67 0.54 1.87 -3.37
C ARG A 67 1.73 1.21 -2.68
N ILE A 68 2.96 1.61 -3.01
CA ILE A 68 4.18 1.14 -2.34
C ILE A 68 4.08 1.42 -0.84
N SER A 69 3.74 2.65 -0.45
CA SER A 69 3.61 3.02 0.96
C SER A 69 2.52 2.22 1.68
N ILE A 70 1.34 2.09 1.07
CA ILE A 70 0.22 1.34 1.67
C ILE A 70 0.60 -0.13 1.86
N VAL A 71 1.24 -0.78 0.88
CA VAL A 71 1.67 -2.18 1.00
C VAL A 71 2.54 -2.39 2.24
N GLU A 72 3.54 -1.53 2.43
CA GLU A 72 4.47 -1.66 3.56
C GLU A 72 3.77 -1.44 4.91
N VAL A 73 2.84 -0.50 5.00
CA VAL A 73 2.01 -0.30 6.19
C VAL A 73 1.14 -1.51 6.50
N LEU A 74 0.54 -2.12 5.48
CA LEU A 74 -0.34 -3.28 5.65
C LEU A 74 0.43 -4.50 6.18
N VAL A 75 1.69 -4.68 5.79
CA VAL A 75 2.47 -5.87 6.15
C VAL A 75 3.39 -5.69 7.37
N ARG A 76 3.59 -4.48 7.89
CA ARG A 76 4.62 -4.14 8.89
C ARG A 76 4.70 -5.04 10.14
N ASN A 77 3.57 -5.57 10.61
CA ASN A 77 3.47 -6.41 11.81
C ASN A 77 3.38 -7.92 11.53
N MET A 78 3.63 -8.35 10.30
CA MET A 78 3.68 -9.77 9.93
C MET A 78 5.10 -10.32 10.10
N ASP A 79 5.26 -11.64 10.20
CA ASP A 79 6.59 -12.23 10.06
C ASP A 79 7.11 -12.07 8.61
N ASN A 80 8.43 -12.25 8.42
CA ASN A 80 9.09 -12.01 7.15
C ASN A 80 8.53 -12.84 5.98
N GLU A 81 8.09 -14.06 6.24
CA GLU A 81 7.56 -14.93 5.19
C GLU A 81 6.16 -14.49 4.79
N LEU A 82 5.30 -14.17 5.75
CA LEU A 82 4.00 -13.56 5.46
C LEU A 82 4.14 -12.20 4.77
N LYS A 83 5.06 -11.33 5.21
CA LYS A 83 5.35 -10.05 4.54
C LYS A 83 5.67 -10.28 3.06
N ARG A 84 6.58 -11.22 2.76
CA ARG A 84 6.97 -11.55 1.39
C ARG A 84 5.77 -12.00 0.54
N ARG A 85 4.95 -12.91 1.06
CA ARG A 85 3.76 -13.43 0.36
C ARG A 85 2.71 -12.35 0.12
N TYR A 86 2.43 -11.52 1.12
CA TYR A 86 1.46 -10.43 0.97
C TYR A 86 1.96 -9.32 0.04
N ARG A 87 3.23 -8.94 0.10
CA ARG A 87 3.84 -8.03 -0.88
C ARG A 87 3.64 -8.55 -2.31
N GLU A 88 3.89 -9.83 -2.54
CA GLU A 88 3.67 -10.47 -3.85
C GLU A 88 2.21 -10.40 -4.28
N MET A 89 1.27 -10.80 -3.41
CA MET A 89 -0.17 -10.75 -3.73
C MET A 89 -0.69 -9.33 -4.00
N PHE A 90 -0.15 -8.32 -3.31
CA PHE A 90 -0.55 -6.94 -3.52
C PHE A 90 0.01 -6.33 -4.80
N THR A 91 1.13 -6.84 -5.32
CA THR A 91 1.74 -6.36 -6.56
C THR A 91 1.46 -7.24 -7.77
N ASN A 92 1.01 -8.47 -7.56
CA ASN A 92 0.77 -9.46 -8.61
C ASN A 92 -0.52 -10.25 -8.32
N ILE A 93 -1.62 -9.82 -8.92
CA ILE A 93 -2.95 -10.43 -8.75
C ILE A 93 -2.95 -11.93 -9.13
N SER A 94 -2.16 -12.32 -10.13
CA SER A 94 -2.08 -13.72 -10.60
C SER A 94 -1.50 -14.65 -9.54
N SER A 95 -0.72 -14.13 -8.58
CA SER A 95 -0.13 -14.91 -7.49
C SER A 95 -1.12 -15.25 -6.36
N ILE A 96 -2.25 -14.54 -6.25
CA ILE A 96 -3.16 -14.63 -5.10
C ILE A 96 -3.59 -16.07 -4.81
N LYS A 97 -4.00 -16.80 -5.85
CA LYS A 97 -4.51 -18.16 -5.68
C LYS A 97 -3.47 -19.10 -5.07
N GLU A 98 -2.26 -19.06 -5.61
CA GLU A 98 -1.14 -19.89 -5.17
C GLU A 98 -0.70 -19.50 -3.75
N GLN A 99 -0.46 -18.21 -3.51
CA GLN A 99 0.02 -17.72 -2.22
C GLN A 99 -1.01 -17.97 -1.10
N MET A 100 -2.30 -17.80 -1.36
CA MET A 100 -3.34 -18.11 -0.38
C MET A 100 -3.44 -19.61 -0.08
N ALA A 101 -3.28 -20.47 -1.08
CA ALA A 101 -3.26 -21.93 -0.86
C ALA A 101 -2.09 -22.35 0.04
N GLU A 102 -0.91 -21.77 -0.20
CA GLU A 102 0.29 -21.99 0.62
C GLU A 102 0.12 -21.50 2.06
N ILE A 103 -0.49 -20.32 2.25
CA ILE A 103 -0.80 -19.78 3.59
C ILE A 103 -1.75 -20.72 4.33
N VAL A 104 -2.83 -21.18 3.68
CA VAL A 104 -3.78 -22.13 4.28
C VAL A 104 -3.11 -23.46 4.60
N SER A 105 -2.24 -23.97 3.72
CA SER A 105 -1.50 -25.22 3.97
C SER A 105 -0.54 -25.10 5.16
N THR A 106 0.02 -23.92 5.40
CA THR A 106 1.04 -23.71 6.43
C THR A 106 0.44 -23.35 7.78
N LEU A 107 -0.56 -22.47 7.80
CA LEU A 107 -1.13 -21.88 9.01
C LEU A 107 -2.54 -22.38 9.34
N GLY A 108 -3.20 -23.06 8.40
CA GLY A 108 -4.59 -23.46 8.51
C GLY A 108 -5.58 -22.39 8.03
N MET A 109 -6.80 -22.83 7.73
CA MET A 109 -7.87 -21.97 7.20
C MET A 109 -8.27 -20.86 8.19
N ASP A 110 -8.43 -21.19 9.47
CA ASP A 110 -8.89 -20.22 10.48
C ASP A 110 -7.92 -19.04 10.62
N GLU A 111 -6.62 -19.33 10.63
CA GLU A 111 -5.59 -18.31 10.72
C GLU A 111 -5.50 -17.47 9.45
N ALA A 112 -5.60 -18.09 8.27
CA ALA A 112 -5.67 -17.37 6.99
C ALA A 112 -6.86 -16.39 6.95
N VAL A 113 -8.03 -16.81 7.45
CA VAL A 113 -9.22 -15.96 7.57
C VAL A 113 -9.01 -14.84 8.59
N ARG A 114 -8.37 -15.12 9.73
CA ARG A 114 -8.04 -14.11 10.75
C ARG A 114 -7.16 -13.02 10.17
N ILE A 115 -6.07 -13.39 9.48
CA ILE A 115 -5.13 -12.45 8.84
C ILE A 115 -5.85 -11.65 7.76
N HIS A 116 -6.68 -12.27 6.93
CA HIS A 116 -7.49 -11.56 5.92
C HIS A 116 -8.36 -10.47 6.55
N LYS A 117 -9.08 -10.78 7.64
CA LYS A 117 -9.91 -9.80 8.37
C LYS A 117 -9.08 -8.68 8.98
N GLU A 118 -7.90 -8.99 9.49
CA GLU A 118 -6.98 -7.98 10.05
C GLU A 118 -6.53 -6.98 8.98
N ILE A 119 -6.15 -7.46 7.81
CA ILE A 119 -5.76 -6.61 6.67
C ILE A 119 -6.96 -5.80 6.16
N ASP A 120 -8.15 -6.39 6.06
CA ASP A 120 -9.38 -5.68 5.69
C ASP A 120 -9.68 -4.53 6.66
N SER A 121 -9.53 -4.78 7.96
CA SER A 121 -9.68 -3.75 8.99
C SER A 121 -8.65 -2.63 8.84
N ARG A 122 -7.38 -2.95 8.55
CA ARG A 122 -6.33 -1.95 8.32
C ARG A 122 -6.60 -1.10 7.08
N ILE A 123 -7.02 -1.71 5.97
CA ILE A 123 -7.38 -0.99 4.73
C ILE A 123 -8.56 -0.05 4.99
N LYS A 124 -9.58 -0.51 5.72
CA LYS A 124 -10.72 0.33 6.11
C LYS A 124 -10.29 1.50 6.99
N GLY A 125 -9.39 1.28 7.96
CA GLY A 125 -8.81 2.34 8.78
C GLY A 125 -8.11 3.41 7.93
N LEU A 126 -7.20 2.98 7.05
CA LEU A 126 -6.51 3.89 6.13
C LEU A 126 -7.48 4.66 5.22
N LYS A 127 -8.55 4.00 4.73
CA LYS A 127 -9.56 4.66 3.90
C LYS A 127 -10.28 5.78 4.66
N VAL A 128 -10.62 5.55 5.93
CA VAL A 128 -11.25 6.57 6.77
C VAL A 128 -10.34 7.78 6.94
N GLU A 129 -9.05 7.56 7.20
CA GLU A 129 -8.06 8.65 7.30
C GLU A 129 -7.95 9.43 5.98
N ILE A 130 -7.85 8.73 4.84
CA ILE A 130 -7.80 9.34 3.51
C ILE A 130 -9.07 10.15 3.22
N ASP A 131 -10.24 9.66 3.63
CA ASP A 131 -11.51 10.34 3.40
C ASP A 131 -11.65 11.64 4.19
N GLN A 132 -10.95 11.76 5.32
CA GLN A 132 -10.90 12.96 6.15
C GLN A 132 -9.96 14.04 5.60
N MET A 133 -9.06 13.70 4.68
CA MET A 133 -8.17 14.69 4.04
C MET A 133 -8.97 15.77 3.31
N GLU A 134 -8.42 16.98 3.23
CA GLU A 134 -8.98 18.03 2.39
C GLU A 134 -8.95 17.65 0.90
N SER A 135 -9.93 18.15 0.14
CA SER A 135 -10.02 17.88 -1.29
C SER A 135 -8.79 18.44 -2.00
N SER A 136 -8.01 17.55 -2.61
CA SER A 136 -6.75 17.86 -3.26
C SER A 136 -6.37 16.76 -4.23
N ILE A 137 -5.44 17.04 -5.14
CA ILE A 137 -4.86 16.01 -6.03
C ILE A 137 -4.19 14.92 -5.19
N ILE A 138 -3.57 15.28 -4.05
CA ILE A 138 -2.99 14.31 -3.12
C ILE A 138 -4.08 13.32 -2.65
N LYS A 139 -5.22 13.83 -2.15
CA LYS A 139 -6.35 12.99 -1.74
C LYS A 139 -6.84 12.10 -2.87
N GLU A 140 -6.91 12.60 -4.11
CA GLU A 140 -7.29 11.78 -5.27
C GLU A 140 -6.32 10.63 -5.50
N ARG A 141 -5.01 10.87 -5.41
CA ARG A 141 -3.98 9.82 -5.57
C ARG A 141 -4.10 8.75 -4.48
N PHE A 142 -4.31 9.17 -3.23
CA PHE A 142 -4.54 8.25 -2.12
C PHE A 142 -5.84 7.45 -2.28
N THR A 143 -6.93 8.10 -2.66
CA THR A 143 -8.23 7.47 -2.88
C THR A 143 -8.18 6.43 -4.00
N GLY A 144 -7.60 6.77 -5.15
CA GLY A 144 -7.43 5.82 -6.25
C GLY A 144 -6.40 4.73 -5.95
N GLY A 145 -5.34 5.07 -5.21
CA GLY A 145 -4.31 4.13 -4.77
C GLY A 145 -4.87 3.05 -3.85
N ILE A 146 -5.65 3.43 -2.85
CA ILE A 146 -6.20 2.49 -1.86
C ILE A 146 -7.29 1.59 -2.44
N THR A 147 -8.04 2.08 -3.45
CA THR A 147 -9.19 1.35 -4.00
C THR A 147 -8.80 0.00 -4.62
N VAL A 148 -7.59 -0.12 -5.18
CA VAL A 148 -7.09 -1.38 -5.76
C VAL A 148 -7.02 -2.50 -4.72
N PHE A 149 -6.73 -2.18 -3.45
CA PHE A 149 -6.60 -3.20 -2.42
C PHE A 149 -7.93 -3.86 -2.05
N TYR A 150 -9.07 -3.18 -2.22
CA TYR A 150 -10.38 -3.81 -2.04
C TYR A 150 -10.62 -4.92 -3.07
N ASN A 151 -10.19 -4.72 -4.32
CA ASN A 151 -10.27 -5.76 -5.35
C ASN A 151 -9.38 -6.95 -5.01
N ILE A 152 -8.17 -6.70 -4.51
CA ILE A 152 -7.23 -7.74 -4.10
C ILE A 152 -7.79 -8.53 -2.90
N LEU A 153 -8.30 -7.85 -1.88
CA LEU A 153 -8.97 -8.49 -0.75
C LEU A 153 -10.17 -9.32 -1.20
N TYR A 154 -10.97 -8.82 -2.13
CA TYR A 154 -12.10 -9.57 -2.66
C TYR A 154 -11.66 -10.89 -3.34
N LEU A 155 -10.55 -10.88 -4.08
CA LEU A 155 -9.99 -12.08 -4.71
C LEU A 155 -9.41 -13.06 -3.68
N MET A 156 -8.76 -12.56 -2.63
CA MET A 156 -8.32 -13.38 -1.50
C MET A 156 -9.53 -14.03 -0.80
N LYS A 157 -10.57 -13.23 -0.51
CA LYS A 157 -11.82 -13.66 0.11
C LYS A 157 -12.49 -14.79 -0.69
N LYS A 158 -12.57 -14.63 -2.01
CA LYS A 158 -13.07 -15.67 -2.92
C LYS A 158 -12.23 -16.95 -2.87
N THR A 159 -10.92 -16.82 -2.81
CA THR A 159 -10.00 -17.97 -2.74
C THR A 159 -10.16 -18.75 -1.43
N LEU A 160 -10.46 -18.04 -0.34
CA LEU A 160 -10.74 -18.62 0.98
C LEU A 160 -12.16 -19.19 1.13
N ASN A 161 -13.05 -19.01 0.13
CA ASN A 161 -14.45 -19.42 0.18
C ASN A 161 -15.24 -18.87 1.39
N ILE A 162 -14.89 -17.67 1.86
CA ILE A 162 -15.59 -16.99 2.95
C ILE A 162 -16.59 -15.97 2.37
N THR A 163 -17.82 -15.95 2.91
CA THR A 163 -18.95 -15.14 2.40
C THR A 163 -18.91 -13.69 2.85
#